data_AF-A0A068VCT4-F1
#
_entry.id   AF-A0A068VCT4-F1
#
_cell.length_a   1.000
_cell.length_b   1.000
_cell.length_c   1.000
_cell.angle_alpha   90.00
_cell.angle_beta   90.00
_cell.angle_gamma   90.00
#
_symmetry.space_group_name_H-M   'P 1'
#
loop_
_entity.id
_entity.type
_entity.pdbx_description
1 polymer ?
#
loop_
_entity_poly.entity_id
_entity_poly.type
_entity_poly.pdbx_seq_one_letter_code
_entity_poly.pdbx_strand_id
1 'polypeptide(L)'
;MSKRVLGQVNSQTVSSPKLTNQPTFTSSSPFHHCFHHDRAQIVGVDGKRVLETTVKAGNLFIVPRFFVVSKIADADGLEWFSIVTTPDPIFTHMAGRTSVWKALSPEVLQASFKVSPEVEQQFRSKRTAEEIFFPPN
;
A
#
# COMPACT_ATOMS: atom_id res chain seq x y z
N MET A 1 19.11 -2.80 31.34
CA MET A 1 19.54 -2.96 29.93
C MET A 1 18.48 -2.36 29.01
N SER A 2 18.72 -1.20 28.42
CA SER A 2 17.82 -0.59 27.45
C SER A 2 18.18 -1.10 26.06
N LYS A 3 17.36 -2.00 25.48
CA LYS A 3 17.50 -2.39 24.07
C LYS A 3 17.06 -1.20 23.22
N ARG A 4 18.01 -0.53 22.59
CA ARG A 4 17.74 0.51 21.58
C ARG A 4 17.13 -0.21 20.37
N VAL A 5 15.81 -0.11 20.19
CA VAL A 5 15.13 -0.59 18.97
C VAL A 5 15.53 0.38 17.85
N LEU A 6 16.45 -0.02 16.96
CA LEU A 6 16.70 0.74 15.74
C LEU A 6 15.48 0.58 14.83
N GLY A 7 14.66 1.63 14.73
CA GLY A 7 13.65 1.72 13.67
C GLY A 7 14.32 2.09 12.35
N GLN A 8 13.95 1.44 11.26
CA GLN A 8 14.28 1.90 9.91
C GLN A 8 13.22 2.92 9.45
N VAL A 9 13.68 3.99 8.80
CA VAL A 9 12.83 5.04 8.25
C VAL A 9 12.76 4.86 6.74
N ASN A 10 11.55 4.69 6.20
CA ASN A 10 11.28 4.63 4.77
C ASN A 10 10.44 5.85 4.37
N SER A 11 11.01 6.79 3.63
CA SER A 11 10.30 7.97 3.11
C SER A 11 9.77 7.72 1.69
N GLN A 12 8.59 8.25 1.39
CA GLN A 12 8.03 8.30 0.05
C GLN A 12 7.39 9.68 -0.19
N THR A 13 7.81 10.33 -1.26
CA THR A 13 7.35 11.66 -1.65
C THR A 13 6.92 11.63 -3.10
N VAL A 14 5.71 12.13 -3.37
CA VAL A 14 5.26 12.40 -4.73
C VAL A 14 4.43 13.68 -4.81
N SER A 15 4.79 14.54 -5.76
CA SER A 15 4.15 15.84 -6.01
C SER A 15 3.00 15.80 -7.02
N SER A 16 2.71 14.65 -7.64
CA SER A 16 1.64 14.55 -8.64
C SER A 16 0.25 14.48 -7.96
N PRO A 17 -0.68 15.40 -8.28
CA PRO A 17 -2.02 15.38 -7.72
C PRO A 17 -2.81 14.14 -8.15
N LYS A 18 -3.66 13.62 -7.27
CA LYS A 18 -4.52 12.44 -7.49
C LYS A 18 -3.79 11.12 -7.79
N LEU A 19 -2.49 11.07 -7.58
CA LEU A 19 -1.71 9.85 -7.70
C LEU A 19 -2.06 8.87 -6.57
N THR A 20 -2.23 7.60 -6.92
CA THR A 20 -2.52 6.54 -5.93
C THR A 20 -1.26 5.75 -5.61
N ASN A 21 -0.91 5.63 -4.34
CA ASN A 21 0.07 4.64 -3.89
C ASN A 21 -0.54 3.25 -3.90
N GLN A 22 0.22 2.29 -4.44
CA GLN A 22 -0.25 0.92 -4.55
C GLN A 22 -0.62 0.30 -3.19
N PRO A 23 -1.73 -0.46 -3.10
CA PRO A 23 -2.07 -1.14 -1.86
C PRO A 23 -0.94 -2.07 -1.43
N THR A 24 -0.52 -1.92 -0.17
CA THR A 24 0.65 -2.62 0.37
C THR A 24 0.38 -3.07 1.80
N PHE A 25 0.95 -4.20 2.21
CA PHE A 25 1.01 -4.61 3.62
C PHE A 25 2.43 -5.03 4.01
N THR A 26 2.67 -5.18 5.30
CA THR A 26 3.94 -5.67 5.84
C THR A 26 3.69 -6.54 7.08
N SER A 27 4.66 -7.40 7.41
CA SER A 27 4.69 -8.21 8.64
C SER A 27 5.12 -7.40 9.88
N SER A 28 5.19 -6.08 9.76
CA SER A 28 5.46 -5.12 10.83
C SER A 28 4.28 -4.16 11.03
N SER A 29 4.33 -3.29 12.04
CA SER A 29 3.31 -2.25 12.24
C SER A 29 3.92 -0.87 11.99
N PRO A 30 3.93 -0.39 10.73
CA PRO A 30 4.53 0.89 10.39
C PRO A 30 3.76 2.05 11.01
N PHE A 31 4.50 3.05 11.49
CA PHE A 31 3.99 4.36 11.86
C PHE A 31 4.12 5.29 10.67
N HIS A 32 3.03 5.83 10.14
CA HIS A 32 3.05 6.78 9.03
C HIS A 32 2.84 8.20 9.50
N HIS A 33 3.78 9.08 9.18
CA HIS A 33 3.64 10.52 9.37
C HIS A 33 3.44 11.19 8.00
N CYS A 34 2.35 11.93 7.83
CA CYS A 34 1.99 12.59 6.57
C CYS A 34 2.32 14.08 6.61
N PHE A 35 2.87 14.61 5.52
CA PHE A 35 3.21 16.02 5.37
C PHE A 35 2.19 16.81 4.55
N HIS A 36 1.35 16.13 3.78
CA HIS A 36 0.25 16.71 3.01
C HIS A 36 -1.10 16.13 3.44
N HIS A 37 -2.17 16.72 2.92
CA HIS A 37 -3.50 16.13 3.02
C HIS A 37 -3.61 14.98 2.02
N ASP A 38 -3.96 13.79 2.48
CA ASP A 38 -4.15 12.63 1.63
C ASP A 38 -5.31 11.77 2.11
N ARG A 39 -5.88 10.95 1.22
CA ARG A 39 -6.88 9.96 1.63
C ARG A 39 -6.19 8.63 1.90
N ALA A 40 -6.30 8.12 3.11
CA ALA A 40 -5.82 6.80 3.48
C ALA A 40 -6.99 5.83 3.70
N GLN A 41 -6.85 4.62 3.16
CA GLN A 41 -7.75 3.50 3.40
C GLN A 41 -6.97 2.33 3.98
N ILE A 42 -7.50 1.72 5.04
CA ILE A 42 -6.93 0.53 5.69
C ILE A 42 -7.98 -0.58 5.74
N VAL A 43 -7.59 -1.75 5.26
CA VAL A 43 -8.41 -2.97 5.27
C VAL A 43 -7.75 -4.02 6.16
N GLY A 44 -8.54 -4.56 7.09
CA GLY A 44 -8.14 -5.63 7.99
C GLY A 44 -8.03 -6.99 7.31
N VAL A 45 -7.42 -7.96 8.00
CA VAL A 45 -7.25 -9.33 7.50
C VAL A 45 -8.56 -10.09 7.31
N ASP A 46 -9.64 -9.63 7.95
CA ASP A 46 -11.01 -10.13 7.76
C ASP A 46 -11.72 -9.52 6.54
N GLY A 47 -11.00 -8.70 5.75
CA GLY A 47 -11.52 -8.01 4.59
C GLY A 47 -12.38 -6.78 4.93
N LYS A 48 -12.50 -6.41 6.21
CA LYS A 48 -13.27 -5.22 6.61
C LYS A 48 -12.43 -3.97 6.54
N ARG A 49 -13.00 -2.92 5.99
CA ARG A 49 -12.40 -1.58 6.02
C ARG A 49 -12.46 -1.04 7.44
N VAL A 50 -11.30 -0.85 8.06
CA VAL A 50 -11.17 -0.39 9.46
C VAL A 50 -10.88 1.10 9.55
N LEU A 51 -10.35 1.70 8.48
CA LEU A 51 -10.14 3.14 8.39
C LEU A 51 -10.38 3.60 6.94
N GLU A 52 -11.09 4.70 6.81
CA GLU A 52 -11.07 5.54 5.62
C GLU A 52 -11.20 6.99 6.06
N THR A 53 -10.17 7.78 5.81
CA THR A 53 -10.15 9.17 6.24
C THR A 53 -9.25 10.01 5.35
N THR A 54 -9.53 11.31 5.30
CA THR A 54 -8.51 12.29 4.94
C THR A 54 -7.56 12.44 6.13
N VAL A 55 -6.29 12.12 5.93
CA VAL A 55 -5.21 12.35 6.87
C VAL A 55 -4.71 13.77 6.62
N LYS A 56 -4.58 14.57 7.68
CA LYS A 56 -4.10 15.94 7.58
C LYS A 56 -2.59 15.99 7.71
N ALA A 57 -1.97 17.03 7.15
CA ALA A 57 -0.56 17.30 7.36
C ALA A 57 -0.23 17.33 8.87
N GLY A 58 0.85 16.66 9.26
CA GLY A 58 1.27 16.50 10.66
C GLY A 58 0.65 15.32 11.39
N ASN A 59 -0.39 14.67 10.84
CA ASN A 59 -0.98 13.50 11.48
C ASN A 59 -0.04 12.30 11.44
N LEU A 60 -0.12 11.50 12.52
CA LEU A 60 0.53 10.21 12.65
C LEU A 60 -0.53 9.13 12.80
N PHE A 61 -0.40 8.04 12.05
CA PHE A 61 -1.25 6.86 12.23
C PHE A 61 -0.46 5.57 12.11
N ILE A 62 -0.98 4.51 12.71
CA ILE A 62 -0.36 3.18 12.72
C ILE A 62 -1.17 2.27 11.80
N VAL A 63 -0.49 1.51 10.95
CA VAL A 63 -1.11 0.39 10.23
C VAL A 63 -0.77 -0.89 10.99
N PRO A 64 -1.77 -1.61 11.53
CA PRO A 64 -1.54 -2.89 12.16
C PRO A 64 -0.88 -3.89 11.20
N ARG A 65 -0.18 -4.87 11.76
CA ARG A 65 0.48 -5.92 10.97
C ARG A 65 -0.53 -6.62 10.05
N PHE A 66 -0.10 -6.90 8.81
CA PHE A 66 -0.89 -7.56 7.77
C PHE A 66 -2.14 -6.79 7.32
N PHE A 67 -2.35 -5.57 7.79
CA PHE A 67 -3.40 -4.73 7.24
C PHE A 67 -2.89 -4.10 5.95
N VAL A 68 -3.78 -4.03 4.97
CA VAL A 68 -3.48 -3.42 3.68
C VAL A 68 -3.76 -1.93 3.81
N VAL A 69 -2.79 -1.09 3.47
CA VAL A 69 -2.94 0.35 3.36
C VAL A 69 -2.80 0.79 1.91
N SER A 70 -3.66 1.72 1.48
CA SER A 70 -3.50 2.47 0.23
C SER A 70 -3.75 3.95 0.51
N LYS A 71 -3.04 4.80 -0.24
CA LYS A 71 -3.10 6.25 -0.10
C LYS A 71 -3.34 6.89 -1.46
N ILE A 72 -4.15 7.93 -1.48
CA ILE A 72 -4.47 8.68 -2.68
C ILE A 72 -4.13 10.14 -2.39
N ALA A 73 -3.23 10.69 -3.21
CA ALA A 73 -2.82 12.08 -3.15
C ALA A 73 -4.03 13.01 -3.32
N ASP A 74 -4.05 14.09 -2.54
CA ASP A 74 -4.96 15.20 -2.81
C ASP A 74 -4.34 16.16 -3.84
N ALA A 75 -4.88 17.37 -3.97
CA ALA A 75 -4.39 18.41 -4.88
C ALA A 75 -2.92 18.80 -4.63
N ASP A 76 -2.46 18.74 -3.37
CA ASP A 76 -1.10 19.15 -2.98
C ASP A 76 -0.06 18.02 -3.15
N GLY A 77 -0.48 16.85 -3.63
CA GLY A 77 0.37 15.66 -3.72
C GLY A 77 0.29 14.77 -2.47
N LEU A 78 1.26 13.88 -2.33
CA LEU A 78 1.32 12.86 -1.29
C LEU A 78 2.76 12.72 -0.80
N GLU A 79 3.01 13.07 0.47
CA GLU A 79 4.32 12.94 1.08
C GLU A 79 4.19 12.37 2.49
N TRP A 80 4.95 11.30 2.77
CA TRP A 80 4.98 10.68 4.07
C TRP A 80 6.29 9.94 4.32
N PHE A 81 6.62 9.70 5.58
CA PHE A 81 7.57 8.65 5.95
C PHE A 81 6.92 7.60 6.84
N SER A 82 7.55 6.44 6.86
CA SER A 82 7.13 5.29 7.65
C SER A 82 8.27 4.87 8.56
N ILE A 83 8.01 4.73 9.86
CA ILE A 83 8.96 4.13 10.80
C ILE A 83 8.57 2.67 11.00
N VAL A 84 9.51 1.77 10.79
CA VAL A 84 9.33 0.33 10.98
C VAL A 84 10.36 -0.20 11.97
N THR A 85 9.91 -0.95 12.97
CA THR A 85 10.80 -1.48 14.04
C THR A 85 11.43 -2.83 13.72
N THR A 86 11.04 -3.45 12.60
CA THR A 86 11.59 -4.72 12.14
C THR A 86 12.81 -4.44 11.26
N PRO A 87 13.96 -5.12 11.51
CA PRO A 87 15.10 -5.01 10.60
C PRO A 87 14.72 -5.52 9.22
N ASP A 88 15.15 -4.82 8.17
CA ASP A 88 14.95 -5.16 6.77
C ASP A 88 13.48 -5.48 6.42
N PRO A 89 12.56 -4.51 6.58
CA PRO A 89 11.14 -4.73 6.42
C PRO A 89 10.81 -5.04 4.97
N ILE A 90 10.08 -6.13 4.79
CA ILE A 90 9.53 -6.49 3.48
C ILE A 90 8.14 -5.87 3.37
N PHE A 91 7.94 -5.14 2.27
CA PHE A 91 6.65 -4.62 1.85
C PHE A 91 6.11 -5.47 0.72
N THR A 92 4.86 -5.91 0.87
CA THR A 92 4.20 -6.76 -0.11
C THR A 92 3.21 -5.92 -0.91
N HIS A 93 3.47 -5.81 -2.21
CA HIS A 93 2.68 -5.00 -3.13
C HIS A 93 1.52 -5.79 -3.74
N MET A 94 0.32 -5.20 -3.76
CA MET A 94 -0.89 -5.85 -4.30
C MET A 94 -1.33 -5.29 -5.65
N ALA A 95 -0.53 -4.47 -6.30
CA ALA A 95 -0.75 -4.00 -7.65
C ALA A 95 0.60 -3.69 -8.29
N GLY A 96 0.63 -3.17 -9.51
CA GLY A 96 1.89 -2.83 -10.16
C GLY A 96 2.67 -4.05 -10.67
N ARG A 97 3.89 -3.81 -11.14
CA ARG A 97 4.80 -4.80 -11.74
C ARG A 97 5.20 -5.92 -10.79
N THR A 98 5.46 -5.60 -9.53
CA THR A 98 5.91 -6.52 -8.47
C THR A 98 4.75 -7.04 -7.60
N SER A 99 3.52 -6.95 -8.11
CA SER A 99 2.33 -7.43 -7.42
C SER A 99 2.37 -8.92 -7.10
N VAL A 100 1.92 -9.31 -5.90
CA VAL A 100 1.70 -10.72 -5.54
C VAL A 100 0.75 -11.45 -6.47
N TRP A 101 -0.21 -10.74 -7.09
CA TRP A 101 -1.14 -11.35 -8.04
C TRP A 101 -0.40 -11.88 -9.27
N LYS A 102 0.75 -11.31 -9.63
CA LYS A 102 1.57 -11.76 -10.75
C LYS A 102 2.45 -12.97 -10.40
N ALA A 103 2.63 -13.25 -9.12
CA ALA A 103 3.35 -14.43 -8.65
C ALA A 103 2.45 -15.67 -8.59
N LEU A 104 1.12 -15.49 -8.52
CA LEU A 104 0.15 -16.58 -8.56
C LEU A 104 -0.10 -17.06 -9.99
N SER A 105 -0.40 -18.36 -10.14
CA SER A 105 -0.77 -18.92 -11.44
C SER A 105 -2.17 -18.44 -11.88
N PRO A 106 -2.44 -18.34 -13.19
CA PRO A 106 -3.75 -17.96 -13.70
C PRO A 106 -4.88 -18.82 -13.13
N GLU A 107 -4.66 -20.13 -12.99
CA GLU A 107 -5.66 -21.10 -12.51
C GLU A 107 -6.03 -20.82 -11.05
N VAL A 108 -5.05 -20.46 -10.21
CA VAL A 108 -5.28 -20.09 -8.81
C VAL A 108 -6.13 -18.83 -8.73
N LEU A 109 -5.87 -17.82 -9.57
CA LEU A 109 -6.63 -16.58 -9.60
C LEU A 109 -8.07 -16.81 -10.10
N GLN A 110 -8.23 -17.59 -11.17
CA GLN A 110 -9.53 -17.96 -11.73
C GLN A 110 -10.38 -18.68 -10.69
N ALA A 111 -9.82 -19.66 -9.99
CA ALA A 111 -10.51 -20.39 -8.93
C ALA A 111 -10.84 -19.51 -7.72
N SER A 112 -9.90 -18.65 -7.29
CA SER A 112 -10.06 -17.80 -6.10
C SER A 112 -11.12 -16.72 -6.30
N PHE A 113 -11.12 -16.07 -7.47
CA PHE A 113 -12.06 -14.99 -7.77
C PHE A 113 -13.32 -15.47 -8.50
N LYS A 114 -13.38 -16.75 -8.90
CA LYS A 114 -14.47 -17.33 -9.70
C LYS A 114 -14.70 -16.53 -10.99
N VAL A 115 -13.64 -16.31 -11.76
CA VAL A 115 -13.65 -15.50 -12.99
C VAL A 115 -13.20 -16.30 -14.21
N SER A 116 -13.56 -15.84 -15.41
CA SER A 116 -13.09 -16.45 -16.65
C SER A 116 -11.60 -16.15 -16.91
N PRO A 117 -10.94 -16.94 -17.79
CA PRO A 117 -9.58 -16.65 -18.21
C PRO A 117 -9.38 -15.25 -18.79
N GLU A 118 -10.34 -14.72 -19.56
CA GLU A 118 -10.23 -13.35 -20.10
C GLU A 118 -10.19 -12.30 -18.98
N VAL A 119 -11.05 -12.45 -17.97
CA VAL A 119 -11.11 -11.51 -16.83
C VAL A 119 -9.83 -11.60 -15.98
N GLU A 120 -9.31 -12.81 -15.77
CA GLU A 120 -8.03 -13.01 -15.09
C GLU A 120 -6.88 -12.35 -15.87
N GLN A 121 -6.82 -12.54 -17.19
CA GLN A 121 -5.79 -11.95 -18.03
C GLN A 121 -5.84 -10.41 -17.99
N GLN A 122 -7.05 -9.84 -18.04
CA GLN A 122 -7.26 -8.40 -17.89
C GLN A 122 -6.86 -7.90 -16.50
N PHE A 123 -7.10 -8.68 -15.44
CA PHE A 123 -6.71 -8.33 -14.08
C PHE A 123 -5.18 -8.28 -13.95
N ARG A 124 -4.48 -9.32 -14.43
CA ARG A 124 -3.01 -9.44 -14.32
C ARG A 124 -2.24 -8.50 -15.25
N SER A 125 -2.80 -8.15 -16.40
CA SER A 125 -2.15 -7.29 -17.40
C SER A 125 -2.16 -5.80 -17.04
N LYS A 126 -3.01 -5.37 -16.09
CA LYS A 126 -3.08 -3.97 -15.68
C LYS A 126 -1.82 -3.52 -14.92
N ARG A 127 -1.48 -2.23 -15.11
CA ARG A 127 -0.42 -1.53 -14.35
C ARG A 127 0.92 -2.27 -14.33
N THR A 128 1.31 -2.90 -15.44
CA THR A 128 2.59 -3.63 -15.56
C THR A 128 3.78 -2.70 -15.69
N ALA A 129 3.59 -1.49 -16.23
CA ALA A 129 4.61 -0.46 -16.31
C ALA A 129 4.88 0.23 -14.97
N GLU A 130 3.86 0.30 -14.11
CA GLU A 130 3.91 1.01 -12.83
C GLU A 130 4.35 0.08 -11.70
N GLU A 131 5.05 0.62 -10.72
CA GLU A 131 5.43 -0.11 -9.52
C GLU A 131 4.75 0.51 -8.31
N ILE A 132 5.26 1.64 -7.82
CA ILE A 132 4.83 2.18 -6.52
C ILE A 132 3.61 3.10 -6.61
N PHE A 133 3.46 3.82 -7.72
CA PHE A 133 2.46 4.86 -7.88
C PHE A 133 1.70 4.73 -9.19
N PHE A 134 0.39 4.97 -9.12
CA PHE A 134 -0.53 4.84 -10.24
C PHE A 134 -1.14 6.21 -10.58
N PRO A 135 -0.95 6.72 -11.81
CA PRO A 135 -1.58 7.95 -12.27
C PRO A 135 -3.11 7.82 -12.26
N PRO A 136 -3.83 8.95 -12.16
CA PRO A 136 -5.28 8.95 -12.34
C PRO A 136 -5.60 8.47 -13.77
N ASN A 137 -6.60 7.58 -13.87
CA ASN A 137 -7.14 7.11 -15.15
C ASN A 137 -7.99 8.19 -15.83
#